data_AF-Q0CDK2-F1
#
_entry.id   AF-Q0CDK2-F1
#
_cell.length_a   1.000
_cell.length_b   1.000
_cell.length_c   1.000
_cell.angle_alpha   90.00
_cell.angle_beta   90.00
_cell.angle_gamma   90.00
#
_symmetry.space_group_name_H-M   'P 1'
#
loop_
_entity.id
_entity.type
_entity.pdbx_description
1 polymer ?
#
loop_
_entity_poly.entity_id
_entity_poly.type
_entity_poly.pdbx_seq_one_letter_code
_entity_poly.pdbx_strand_id
1 'polypeptide(L)'
;MSDAIHTYTGVWINWSDGLVRGATLTLTQRNAGVLTAFLAILVSFSGTMFWSILSFTIHQAYTTDPSQGQDALHAQRQVIIRNKGAGAAAWALIKLPFAIGHTPSRAKAMGRSLPLAALAILNILLFGASGLLTSYITKAAGNSVIVLGPSCGGFEFNATDTGGSYTSKNLLDTYDAATYAHQCYQGNASGFACTPHVSQSLPFTTNPNASCPYAADLCAYNGHSAFQMDTGLLDSAEHFGINAPPSHRIKFRRVATCAPIKHGSNLAALQNDSDTGETVYIYAGGQYFMGTEFANYTFRHSPIPRINRVGYTLSALFAKSDPSGALAATGSQSWIPDPRINQTDGDITIMMLGQNSIGYLQPSYDPWITALIAYNGSVSGTNFSEPMWLASTEVSLMVCVDQYQVCNPNKPGNSGCSKLGGLMSASTDAFDNYQALGWNLPQVYTISRLLGGSTDRSMFSVVDGRSGAALNGINPDLSLNLWFQTNWSFCLSIHDGLRKYSVLSPSDPMAERGLHLVFDSSGEGSGLGGRMGYCPEKPP
;
A
#
# COMPACT_ATOMS: atom_id res chain seq x y z
N MET A 1 -24.65 10.03 20.56
CA MET A 1 -23.45 9.54 21.26
C MET A 1 -22.53 9.05 20.18
N SER A 2 -21.40 9.71 19.95
CA SER A 2 -20.38 9.23 19.02
C SER A 2 -19.78 7.96 19.61
N ASP A 3 -20.14 6.79 19.07
CA ASP A 3 -19.60 5.51 19.54
C ASP A 3 -18.08 5.54 19.42
N ALA A 4 -17.41 5.46 20.57
CA ALA A 4 -15.96 5.62 20.65
C ALA A 4 -15.23 4.39 20.10
N ILE A 5 -14.09 4.64 19.45
CA ILE A 5 -13.11 3.61 19.09
C ILE A 5 -12.65 2.91 20.37
N HIS A 6 -12.75 1.58 20.42
CA HIS A 6 -12.37 0.79 21.58
C HIS A 6 -11.51 -0.41 21.19
N THR A 7 -10.48 -0.69 21.99
CA THR A 7 -9.63 -1.88 21.80
C THR A 7 -10.37 -3.12 22.29
N TYR A 8 -10.42 -4.16 21.44
CA TYR A 8 -10.98 -5.45 21.82
C TYR A 8 -10.12 -6.09 22.92
N THR A 9 -10.79 -6.55 23.99
CA THR A 9 -10.15 -7.31 25.07
C THR A 9 -10.67 -8.74 25.03
N GLY A 10 -9.75 -9.70 24.96
CA GLY A 10 -10.10 -11.10 24.73
C GLY A 10 -9.06 -11.84 23.90
N VAL A 11 -9.36 -13.11 23.62
CA VAL A 11 -8.52 -13.98 22.80
C VAL A 11 -8.83 -13.75 21.33
N TRP A 12 -7.79 -13.69 20.51
CA TRP A 12 -7.86 -13.67 19.05
C TRP A 12 -6.59 -14.28 18.46
N ILE A 13 -6.55 -14.47 17.13
CA ILE A 13 -5.41 -15.08 16.45
C ILE A 13 -4.92 -14.13 15.36
N ASN A 14 -3.65 -13.75 15.42
CA ASN A 14 -2.96 -13.14 14.31
C ASN A 14 -2.55 -14.23 13.31
N TRP A 15 -3.31 -14.37 12.23
CA TRP A 15 -3.06 -15.41 11.22
C TRP A 15 -1.79 -15.21 10.39
N SER A 16 -1.13 -14.05 10.49
CA SER A 16 0.19 -13.82 9.90
C SER A 16 1.28 -14.68 10.58
N ASP A 17 1.11 -14.98 11.87
CA ASP A 17 2.04 -15.81 12.66
C ASP A 17 1.55 -17.27 12.81
N GLY A 18 0.41 -17.60 12.20
CA GLY A 18 -0.23 -18.92 12.28
C GLY A 18 -0.97 -19.20 13.60
N LEU A 19 -1.57 -20.38 13.71
CA LEU A 19 -2.50 -20.73 14.80
C LEU A 19 -1.87 -20.67 16.19
N VAL A 20 -0.62 -21.13 16.33
CA VAL A 20 0.03 -21.30 17.64
C VAL A 20 0.74 -20.03 18.09
N ARG A 21 1.59 -19.45 17.22
CA ARG A 21 2.35 -18.23 17.57
C ARG A 21 1.49 -16.97 17.50
N GLY A 22 0.46 -16.96 16.65
CA GLY A 22 -0.46 -15.84 16.52
C GLY A 22 -1.54 -15.78 17.60
N ALA A 23 -1.71 -16.82 18.41
CA ALA A 23 -2.69 -16.84 19.49
C ALA A 23 -2.36 -15.74 20.51
N THR A 24 -3.22 -14.72 20.55
CA THR A 24 -2.99 -13.48 21.29
C THR A 24 -4.13 -13.23 22.26
N LEU A 25 -3.79 -12.86 23.50
CA LEU A 25 -4.73 -12.41 24.52
C LEU A 25 -4.51 -10.92 24.78
N THR A 26 -5.45 -10.08 24.38
CA THR A 26 -5.41 -8.65 24.65
C THR A 26 -6.08 -8.35 25.99
N LEU A 27 -5.34 -7.72 26.90
CA LEU A 27 -5.79 -7.33 28.24
C LEU A 27 -5.57 -5.84 28.47
N THR A 28 -6.31 -5.28 29.44
CA THR A 28 -6.01 -3.95 29.96
C THR A 28 -4.65 -3.94 30.65
N GLN A 29 -3.99 -2.79 30.69
CA GLN A 29 -2.67 -2.64 31.31
C GLN A 29 -2.63 -3.17 32.76
N ARG A 30 -3.70 -2.92 33.54
CA ARG A 30 -3.84 -3.42 34.92
C ARG A 30 -3.86 -4.95 34.96
N ASN A 31 -4.70 -5.59 34.16
CA ASN A 31 -4.86 -7.05 34.16
C ASN A 31 -3.62 -7.75 33.59
N ALA A 32 -2.99 -7.16 32.56
CA ALA A 32 -1.73 -7.64 32.01
C ALA A 32 -0.60 -7.63 33.06
N GLY A 33 -0.52 -6.57 33.87
CA GLY A 33 0.45 -6.47 34.98
C GLY A 33 0.23 -7.57 36.03
N VAL A 34 -1.03 -7.81 36.43
CA VAL A 34 -1.38 -8.89 37.37
C VAL A 34 -1.01 -10.26 36.81
N LEU A 35 -1.33 -10.55 35.55
CA LEU A 35 -0.99 -11.82 34.91
C LEU A 35 0.52 -12.04 34.84
N THR A 36 1.28 -11.00 34.49
CA THR A 36 2.75 -11.08 34.42
C THR A 36 3.36 -11.39 35.78
N ALA A 37 2.89 -10.71 36.83
CA ALA A 37 3.34 -10.95 38.21
C ALA A 37 3.01 -12.39 38.66
N PHE A 38 1.79 -12.86 38.37
CA PHE A 38 1.39 -14.24 38.66
C PHE A 38 2.28 -15.27 37.96
N LEU A 39 2.56 -15.10 36.67
CA LEU A 39 3.42 -16.01 35.91
C LEU A 39 4.85 -16.04 36.46
N ALA A 40 5.42 -14.89 36.83
CA ALA A 40 6.75 -14.83 37.44
C ALA A 40 6.82 -15.60 38.78
N ILE A 41 5.79 -15.46 39.61
CA ILE A 41 5.66 -16.21 40.87
C ILE A 41 5.51 -17.71 40.60
N LEU A 42 4.66 -18.09 39.64
CA LEU A 42 4.42 -19.50 39.28
C LEU A 42 5.69 -20.19 38.77
N VAL A 43 6.47 -19.51 37.92
CA VAL A 43 7.75 -20.03 37.42
C VAL A 43 8.76 -20.19 38.58
N SER A 44 8.83 -19.21 39.49
CA SER A 44 9.70 -19.27 40.67
C SER A 44 9.32 -20.43 41.61
N PHE A 45 8.02 -20.62 41.84
CA PHE A 45 7.48 -21.73 42.62
C PHE A 45 7.79 -23.08 41.96
N SER A 46 7.58 -23.18 40.64
CA SER A 46 7.89 -24.38 39.86
C SER A 46 9.38 -24.74 39.93
N GLY A 47 10.28 -23.74 39.90
CA GLY A 47 11.71 -23.96 40.08
C GLY A 47 12.08 -24.55 41.44
N THR A 48 11.41 -24.08 42.50
CA THR A 48 11.59 -24.61 43.87
C THR A 48 11.13 -26.07 43.97
N MET A 49 9.97 -26.38 43.39
CA MET A 49 9.46 -27.76 43.34
C MET A 49 10.34 -28.66 42.47
N PHE A 50 10.78 -28.18 41.32
CA PHE A 50 11.68 -28.93 40.44
C PHE A 50 13.02 -29.23 41.11
N TRP A 51 13.59 -28.28 41.88
CA TRP A 51 14.77 -28.57 42.70
C TRP A 51 14.51 -29.68 43.72
N SER A 52 13.36 -29.67 44.39
CA SER A 52 13.01 -30.68 45.39
C SER A 52 12.88 -32.09 44.78
N ILE A 53 12.28 -32.19 43.59
CA ILE A 53 12.18 -33.45 42.84
C ILE A 53 13.57 -33.90 42.37
N LEU A 54 14.36 -32.98 41.82
CA LEU A 54 15.71 -33.26 41.33
C LEU A 54 16.63 -33.71 42.47
N SER A 55 16.59 -33.03 43.60
CA SER A 55 17.40 -33.36 44.78
C SER A 55 17.00 -34.71 45.36
N PHE A 56 15.70 -35.01 45.44
CA PHE A 56 15.22 -36.33 45.85
C PHE A 56 15.66 -37.42 44.88
N THR A 57 15.53 -37.20 43.57
CA THR A 57 15.93 -38.18 42.55
C THR A 57 17.43 -38.47 42.61
N ILE A 58 18.26 -37.43 42.73
CA ILE A 58 19.71 -37.57 42.91
C ILE A 58 20.01 -38.29 44.22
N HIS A 59 19.33 -37.94 45.32
CA HIS A 59 19.53 -38.63 46.59
C HIS A 59 19.27 -40.14 46.44
N GLN A 60 18.12 -40.53 45.88
CA GLN A 60 17.75 -41.93 45.68
C GLN A 60 18.66 -42.66 44.68
N ALA A 61 19.12 -42.00 43.62
CA ALA A 61 20.02 -42.61 42.64
C ALA A 61 21.43 -42.88 43.20
N TYR A 62 21.85 -42.09 44.20
CA TYR A 62 23.17 -42.18 44.81
C TYR A 62 23.15 -42.74 46.24
N THR A 63 21.99 -43.16 46.76
CA THR A 63 21.93 -43.90 48.03
C THR A 63 22.66 -45.22 47.88
N THR A 64 23.59 -45.50 48.78
CA THR A 64 24.38 -46.74 48.81
C THR A 64 23.96 -47.59 50.01
N ASP A 65 24.08 -48.91 49.89
CA ASP A 65 23.71 -49.87 50.93
C ASP A 65 24.48 -49.57 52.24
N PRO A 66 23.82 -49.57 53.42
CA PRO A 66 24.46 -49.33 54.72
C PRO A 66 25.64 -50.26 55.04
N SER A 67 25.70 -51.44 54.41
CA SER A 67 26.79 -52.42 54.57
C SER A 67 28.07 -52.06 53.83
N GLN A 68 28.03 -51.13 52.86
CA GLN A 68 29.21 -50.63 52.17
C GLN A 68 29.78 -49.42 52.92
N GLY A 69 31.02 -49.51 53.39
CA GLY A 69 31.68 -48.39 54.08
C GLY A 69 31.68 -47.12 53.24
N GLN A 70 31.10 -46.03 53.76
CA GLN A 70 31.01 -44.76 53.05
C GLN A 70 32.00 -43.72 53.59
N ASP A 71 32.51 -42.91 52.68
CA ASP A 71 33.32 -41.74 53.02
C ASP A 71 32.42 -40.59 53.54
N ALA A 72 32.91 -39.84 54.54
CA ALA A 72 32.18 -38.74 55.18
C ALA A 72 31.68 -37.67 54.18
N LEU A 73 32.41 -37.41 53.09
CA LEU A 73 32.03 -36.52 52.00
C LEU A 73 30.79 -37.03 51.26
N HIS A 74 30.64 -38.34 51.08
CA HIS A 74 29.44 -38.91 50.47
C HIS A 74 28.21 -38.64 51.36
N ALA A 75 28.30 -38.96 52.65
CA ALA A 75 27.22 -38.74 53.60
C ALA A 75 26.83 -37.25 53.70
N GLN A 76 27.81 -36.34 53.77
CA GLN A 76 27.55 -34.91 53.82
C GLN A 76 26.89 -34.37 52.55
N ARG A 77 27.29 -34.85 51.36
CA ARG A 77 26.63 -34.48 50.08
C ARG A 77 25.17 -34.92 50.06
N GLN A 78 24.86 -36.13 50.51
CA GLN A 78 23.49 -36.65 50.60
C GLN A 78 22.63 -35.81 51.55
N VAL A 79 23.17 -35.47 52.73
CA VAL A 79 22.47 -34.63 53.70
C VAL A 79 22.20 -33.22 53.14
N ILE A 80 23.17 -32.63 52.42
CA ILE A 80 23.01 -31.32 51.81
C ILE A 80 21.92 -31.34 50.74
N ILE A 81 21.94 -32.32 49.84
CA ILE A 81 20.97 -32.43 48.74
C ILE A 81 19.55 -32.66 49.28
N ARG A 82 19.39 -33.52 50.29
CA ARG A 82 18.09 -33.85 50.86
C ARG A 82 17.44 -32.68 51.62
N ASN A 83 18.24 -31.84 52.29
CA ASN A 83 17.72 -30.89 53.27
C ASN A 83 17.85 -29.41 52.89
N LYS A 84 18.57 -29.07 51.81
CA LYS A 84 18.79 -27.67 51.41
C LYS A 84 18.09 -27.32 50.10
N GLY A 85 17.45 -26.15 50.05
CA GLY A 85 17.00 -25.54 48.80
C GLY A 85 18.18 -25.17 47.90
N ALA A 86 17.94 -24.95 46.60
CA ALA A 86 18.98 -24.83 45.58
C ALA A 86 20.12 -23.86 45.94
N GLY A 87 19.81 -22.64 46.38
CA GLY A 87 20.84 -21.64 46.73
C GLY A 87 21.70 -22.07 47.92
N ALA A 88 21.06 -22.57 48.98
CA ALA A 88 21.74 -23.05 50.17
C ALA A 88 22.54 -24.34 49.91
N ALA A 89 22.06 -25.20 49.02
CA ALA A 89 22.75 -26.41 48.57
C ALA A 89 23.99 -26.08 47.74
N ALA A 90 23.86 -25.17 46.75
CA ALA A 90 24.97 -24.68 45.93
C ALA A 90 26.10 -24.16 46.82
N TRP A 91 25.78 -23.25 47.74
CA TRP A 91 26.76 -22.64 48.65
C TRP A 91 27.44 -23.68 49.56
N ALA A 92 26.66 -24.61 50.11
CA ALA A 92 27.20 -25.66 50.97
C ALA A 92 28.12 -26.64 50.20
N LEU A 93 27.75 -27.01 48.98
CA LEU A 93 28.54 -27.92 48.13
C LEU A 93 29.82 -27.28 47.59
N ILE A 94 29.82 -25.97 47.33
CA ILE A 94 31.02 -25.20 46.95
C ILE A 94 32.03 -25.16 48.11
N LYS A 95 31.55 -24.95 49.35
CA LYS A 95 32.42 -24.89 50.52
C LYS A 95 32.93 -26.25 51.00
N LEU A 96 32.19 -27.32 50.72
CA LEU A 96 32.45 -28.66 51.25
C LEU A 96 33.91 -29.13 51.05
N PRO A 97 34.55 -28.95 49.88
CA PRO A 97 35.94 -29.36 49.67
C PRO A 97 36.97 -28.53 50.44
N PHE A 98 36.61 -27.32 50.89
CA PHE A 98 37.48 -26.40 51.62
C PHE A 98 37.28 -26.47 53.13
N ALA A 99 36.12 -26.96 53.59
CA ALA A 99 35.79 -27.06 55.00
C ALA A 99 36.45 -28.27 55.71
N ILE A 100 36.90 -29.27 54.95
CA ILE A 100 37.46 -30.51 55.51
C ILE A 100 38.99 -30.48 55.41
N GLY A 101 39.66 -30.21 56.54
CA GLY A 101 41.12 -30.14 56.64
C GLY A 101 41.87 -31.46 56.41
N HIS A 102 41.17 -32.61 56.48
CA HIS A 102 41.77 -33.96 56.44
C HIS A 102 41.44 -34.77 55.16
N THR A 103 40.96 -34.13 54.10
CA THR A 103 40.64 -34.83 52.85
C THR A 103 41.92 -35.10 52.04
N PRO A 104 42.26 -36.37 51.71
CA PRO A 104 43.56 -36.72 51.11
C PRO A 104 43.76 -36.17 49.69
N SER A 105 42.70 -35.77 48.98
CA SER A 105 42.80 -35.06 47.70
C SER A 105 41.64 -34.08 47.51
N ARG A 106 41.95 -32.78 47.59
CA ARG A 106 40.98 -31.70 47.34
C ARG A 106 40.41 -31.75 45.92
N ALA A 107 41.23 -32.10 44.93
CA ALA A 107 40.79 -32.23 43.54
C ALA A 107 39.69 -33.29 43.38
N LYS A 108 39.82 -34.44 44.07
CA LYS A 108 38.80 -35.51 44.05
C LYS A 108 37.52 -35.10 44.78
N ALA A 109 37.64 -34.33 45.87
CA ALA A 109 36.48 -33.79 46.58
C ALA A 109 35.75 -32.72 45.75
N MET A 110 36.49 -31.83 45.07
CA MET A 110 35.94 -30.85 44.13
C MET A 110 35.24 -31.54 42.96
N GLY A 111 35.86 -32.55 42.33
CA GLY A 111 35.27 -33.29 41.21
C GLY A 111 33.96 -34.03 41.56
N ARG A 112 33.70 -34.31 42.84
CA ARG A 112 32.46 -34.96 43.30
C ARG A 112 31.40 -33.95 43.77
N SER A 113 31.80 -32.84 44.39
CA SER A 113 30.85 -31.86 44.95
C SER A 113 30.46 -30.76 43.97
N LEU A 114 31.37 -30.28 43.13
CA LEU A 114 31.11 -29.17 42.20
C LEU A 114 30.06 -29.47 41.13
N PRO A 115 29.95 -30.68 40.56
CA PRO A 115 28.87 -30.98 39.60
C PRO A 115 27.47 -30.80 40.22
N LEU A 116 27.31 -31.16 41.49
CA LEU A 116 26.04 -30.99 42.21
C LEU A 116 25.77 -29.52 42.55
N ALA A 117 26.82 -28.76 42.87
CA ALA A 117 26.70 -27.32 43.05
C ALA A 117 26.34 -26.61 41.74
N ALA A 118 26.93 -27.03 40.62
CA ALA A 118 26.63 -26.53 39.29
C ALA A 118 25.17 -26.81 38.92
N LEU A 119 24.64 -28.01 39.21
CA LEU A 119 23.22 -28.33 39.01
C LEU A 119 22.29 -27.41 39.81
N ALA A 120 22.63 -27.12 41.06
CA ALA A 120 21.87 -26.19 41.90
C ALA A 120 21.90 -24.76 41.37
N ILE A 121 23.06 -24.28 40.89
CA ILE A 121 23.19 -22.96 40.25
C ILE A 121 22.42 -22.92 38.93
N LEU A 122 22.54 -23.95 38.09
CA LEU A 122 21.82 -24.06 36.82
C LEU A 122 20.32 -24.02 37.02
N ASN A 123 19.80 -24.68 38.07
CA ASN A 123 18.40 -24.60 38.44
C ASN A 123 17.98 -23.14 38.74
N ILE A 124 18.72 -22.44 39.60
CA ILE A 124 18.42 -21.04 39.95
C ILE A 124 18.49 -20.14 38.72
N LEU A 125 19.53 -20.29 37.89
CA LEU A 125 19.70 -19.48 36.69
C LEU A 125 18.58 -19.75 35.68
N LEU A 126 18.22 -21.01 35.46
CA LEU A 126 17.18 -21.40 34.52
C LEU A 126 15.83 -20.82 34.93
N PHE A 127 15.40 -21.03 36.17
CA PHE A 127 14.10 -20.57 36.64
C PHE A 127 14.07 -19.07 36.94
N GLY A 128 15.18 -18.49 37.38
CA GLY A 128 15.33 -17.04 37.55
C GLY A 128 15.27 -16.29 36.21
N ALA A 129 16.01 -16.75 35.20
CA ALA A 129 15.94 -16.20 33.85
C ALA A 129 14.55 -16.42 33.23
N SER A 130 13.96 -17.61 33.39
CA SER A 130 12.60 -17.89 32.91
C SER A 130 11.56 -16.97 33.55
N GLY A 131 11.70 -16.67 34.85
CA GLY A 131 10.86 -15.71 35.57
C GLY A 131 10.94 -14.30 34.97
N LEU A 132 12.14 -13.79 34.69
CA LEU A 132 12.33 -12.50 34.01
C LEU A 132 11.75 -12.50 32.59
N LEU A 133 11.93 -13.61 31.87
CA LEU A 133 11.43 -13.77 30.51
C LEU A 133 9.90 -13.90 30.42
N THR A 134 9.17 -14.11 31.52
CA THR A 134 7.70 -14.07 31.52
C THR A 134 7.15 -12.73 31.00
N SER A 135 7.89 -11.64 31.18
CA SER A 135 7.52 -10.34 30.62
C SER A 135 7.54 -10.31 29.09
N TYR A 136 8.39 -11.12 28.43
CA TYR A 136 8.39 -11.22 26.96
C TYR A 136 7.13 -11.86 26.41
N ILE A 137 6.48 -12.75 27.17
CA ILE A 137 5.18 -13.33 26.79
C ILE A 137 4.13 -12.24 26.60
N THR A 138 4.22 -11.15 27.38
CA THR A 138 3.32 -9.98 27.22
C THR A 138 3.75 -9.01 26.13
N LYS A 139 5.01 -9.03 25.69
CA LYS A 139 5.52 -8.17 24.61
C LYS A 139 5.32 -8.75 23.21
N ALA A 140 5.28 -10.08 23.04
CA ALA A 140 5.21 -10.72 21.73
C ALA A 140 3.96 -10.33 20.91
N ALA A 141 2.87 -9.90 21.57
CA ALA A 141 1.65 -9.40 20.94
C ALA A 141 1.65 -7.88 20.66
N GLY A 142 2.70 -7.15 21.04
CA GLY A 142 2.68 -5.69 21.22
C GLY A 142 2.61 -4.82 19.97
N ASN A 143 2.65 -5.38 18.76
CA ASN A 143 2.60 -4.59 17.53
C ASN A 143 1.21 -4.49 16.90
N SER A 144 0.24 -5.28 17.35
CA SER A 144 -1.10 -5.30 16.74
C SER A 144 -2.15 -5.57 17.78
N VAL A 145 -3.23 -4.79 17.75
CA VAL A 145 -4.43 -4.98 18.57
C VAL A 145 -5.66 -4.88 17.69
N ILE A 146 -6.71 -5.63 18.02
CA ILE A 146 -7.99 -5.47 17.35
C ILE A 146 -8.66 -4.20 17.88
N VAL A 147 -9.07 -3.34 16.97
CA VAL A 147 -9.82 -2.12 17.24
C VAL A 147 -11.24 -2.31 16.71
N LEU A 148 -12.22 -1.97 17.55
CA LEU A 148 -13.64 -2.02 17.25
C LEU A 148 -14.21 -0.62 17.35
N GLY A 149 -15.16 -0.28 16.47
CA GLY A 149 -15.82 1.02 16.47
C GLY A 149 -16.57 1.28 15.17
N PRO A 150 -17.49 2.26 15.16
CA PRO A 150 -18.27 2.62 13.97
C PRO A 150 -17.39 3.15 12.83
N SER A 151 -16.18 3.63 13.14
CA SER A 151 -15.21 4.13 12.16
C SER A 151 -14.29 3.04 11.61
N CYS A 152 -14.43 1.79 12.03
CA CYS A 152 -13.67 0.67 11.51
C CYS A 152 -14.42 0.03 10.32
N GLY A 153 -13.92 0.20 9.09
CA GLY A 153 -14.60 -0.41 7.95
C GLY A 153 -14.38 0.32 6.62
N GLY A 154 -15.43 0.35 5.81
CA GLY A 154 -15.53 1.23 4.65
C GLY A 154 -16.17 2.56 5.06
N PHE A 155 -16.18 3.53 4.14
CA PHE A 155 -16.91 4.77 4.33
C PHE A 155 -18.33 4.59 3.77
N GLU A 156 -19.36 4.83 4.59
CA GLU A 156 -20.76 4.83 4.15
C GLU A 156 -21.24 6.25 3.96
N PHE A 157 -21.84 6.53 2.81
CA PHE A 157 -22.50 7.80 2.55
C PHE A 157 -23.93 7.73 3.06
N ASN A 158 -24.34 8.74 3.83
CA ASN A 158 -25.75 8.90 4.16
C ASN A 158 -26.50 9.31 2.87
N ALA A 159 -27.66 8.71 2.59
CA ALA A 159 -28.42 9.01 1.37
C ALA A 159 -28.86 10.49 1.27
N THR A 160 -28.85 11.22 2.39
CA THR A 160 -29.09 12.67 2.45
C THR A 160 -27.85 13.53 2.18
N ASP A 161 -26.66 12.93 2.20
CA ASP A 161 -25.39 13.57 1.86
C ASP A 161 -25.32 13.66 0.33
N THR A 162 -25.62 14.85 -0.19
CA THR A 162 -25.65 15.14 -1.64
C THR A 162 -24.37 14.67 -2.32
N GLY A 163 -24.47 14.12 -3.53
CA GLY A 163 -23.41 13.40 -4.26
C GLY A 163 -22.04 14.08 -4.41
N GLY A 164 -21.89 15.37 -4.07
CA GLY A 164 -20.60 16.04 -3.95
C GLY A 164 -19.66 15.42 -2.91
N SER A 165 -20.19 14.91 -1.79
CA SER A 165 -19.38 14.30 -0.72
C SER A 165 -18.64 13.03 -1.20
N TYR A 166 -19.24 12.24 -2.10
CA TYR A 166 -18.65 11.04 -2.68
C TYR A 166 -17.52 11.36 -3.65
N THR A 167 -17.77 12.23 -4.63
CA THR A 167 -16.75 12.62 -5.61
C THR A 167 -15.54 13.25 -4.95
N SER A 168 -15.73 14.13 -3.95
CA SER A 168 -14.62 14.74 -3.21
C SER A 168 -13.79 13.71 -2.42
N LYS A 169 -14.44 12.72 -1.80
CA LYS A 169 -13.75 11.65 -1.07
C LYS A 169 -12.92 10.77 -2.00
N ASN A 170 -13.50 10.34 -3.12
CA ASN A 170 -12.79 9.55 -4.12
C ASN A 170 -11.60 10.30 -4.71
N LEU A 171 -11.76 11.60 -4.98
CA LEU A 171 -10.67 12.45 -5.44
C LEU A 171 -9.53 12.50 -4.41
N LEU A 172 -9.85 12.69 -3.12
CA LEU A 172 -8.83 12.69 -2.06
C LEU A 172 -8.10 11.33 -1.97
N ASP A 173 -8.83 10.22 -2.00
CA ASP A 173 -8.25 8.88 -1.93
C ASP A 173 -7.29 8.59 -3.10
N THR A 174 -7.63 9.09 -4.30
CA THR A 174 -6.78 8.90 -5.49
C THR A 174 -5.53 9.77 -5.45
N TYR A 175 -5.59 10.97 -4.85
CA TYR A 175 -4.40 11.78 -4.56
C TYR A 175 -3.47 11.11 -3.54
N ASP A 176 -4.03 10.60 -2.44
CA ASP A 176 -3.27 9.89 -1.42
C ASP A 176 -2.63 8.62 -1.99
N ALA A 177 -3.38 7.85 -2.78
CA ALA A 177 -2.88 6.66 -3.45
C ALA A 177 -1.77 6.97 -4.47
N ALA A 178 -1.92 8.02 -5.27
CA ALA A 178 -0.88 8.44 -6.21
C ALA A 178 0.38 8.91 -5.48
N THR A 179 0.23 9.65 -4.39
CA THR A 179 1.35 10.09 -3.53
C THR A 179 2.08 8.89 -2.94
N TYR A 180 1.34 7.90 -2.42
CA TYR A 180 1.93 6.66 -1.91
C TYR A 180 2.67 5.89 -3.00
N ALA A 181 2.08 5.72 -4.19
CA ALA A 181 2.73 5.04 -5.31
C ALA A 181 4.03 5.75 -5.71
N HIS A 182 4.03 7.08 -5.82
CA HIS A 182 5.24 7.85 -6.13
C HIS A 182 6.34 7.70 -5.09
N GLN A 183 5.97 7.74 -3.80
CA GLN A 183 6.94 7.70 -2.72
C GLN A 183 7.45 6.28 -2.45
N CYS A 184 6.61 5.26 -2.63
CA CYS A 184 6.86 3.93 -2.07
C CYS A 184 7.00 2.81 -3.10
N TYR A 185 6.50 2.95 -4.34
CA TYR A 185 6.66 1.90 -5.35
C TYR A 185 8.00 2.01 -6.11
N GLN A 186 8.69 3.16 -6.00
CA GLN A 186 9.96 3.40 -6.69
C GLN A 186 11.15 3.35 -5.72
N GLY A 187 12.15 2.52 -6.03
CA GLY A 187 13.43 2.45 -5.31
C GLY A 187 13.36 1.84 -3.89
N ASN A 188 14.47 1.94 -3.15
CA ASN A 188 14.55 1.54 -1.74
C ASN A 188 13.93 2.63 -0.84
N ALA A 189 12.63 2.87 -0.98
CA ALA A 189 11.92 3.83 -0.14
C ALA A 189 11.82 3.31 1.30
N SER A 190 12.72 3.77 2.16
CA SER A 190 12.74 3.46 3.60
C SER A 190 12.21 4.66 4.39
N GLY A 191 10.91 4.69 4.66
CA GLY A 191 10.28 5.73 5.48
C GLY A 191 8.96 5.25 6.09
N PHE A 192 8.58 5.83 7.23
CA PHE A 192 7.32 5.52 7.93
C PHE A 192 6.07 5.74 7.06
N ALA A 193 6.16 6.58 6.03
CA ALA A 193 5.10 6.77 5.04
C ALA A 193 4.80 5.51 4.22
N CYS A 194 5.77 4.60 4.05
CA CYS A 194 5.63 3.39 3.25
C CYS A 194 5.25 2.13 4.06
N THR A 195 5.20 2.23 5.38
CA THR A 195 4.85 1.12 6.29
C THR A 195 3.37 0.94 6.69
N PRO A 196 2.37 1.75 6.28
CA PRO A 196 0.99 1.57 6.75
C PRO A 196 0.28 0.36 6.15
N HIS A 197 0.80 -0.22 5.07
CA HIS A 197 0.25 -1.39 4.40
C HIS A 197 1.10 -2.64 4.65
N VAL A 198 0.47 -3.82 4.60
CA VAL A 198 1.17 -5.11 4.80
C VAL A 198 2.22 -5.37 3.71
N SER A 199 1.95 -4.91 2.49
CA SER A 199 2.87 -4.93 1.36
C SER A 199 3.10 -3.51 0.90
N GLN A 200 4.37 -3.13 0.76
CA GLN A 200 4.77 -1.80 0.30
C GLN A 200 4.34 -1.55 -1.15
N SER A 201 4.44 -2.56 -2.00
CA SER A 201 3.95 -2.50 -3.39
C SER A 201 3.20 -3.78 -3.73
N LEU A 202 2.18 -3.64 -4.58
CA LEU A 202 1.46 -4.79 -5.10
C LEU A 202 2.16 -5.27 -6.38
N PRO A 203 2.44 -6.58 -6.52
CA PRO A 203 3.06 -7.11 -7.72
C PRO A 203 2.07 -7.03 -8.89
N PHE A 204 2.60 -6.67 -10.05
CA PHE A 204 1.89 -6.76 -11.33
C PHE A 204 2.91 -6.94 -12.46
N THR A 205 2.43 -7.46 -13.58
CA THR A 205 3.19 -7.64 -14.80
C THR A 205 2.65 -6.72 -15.88
N THR A 206 3.52 -6.31 -16.80
CA THR A 206 3.17 -5.43 -17.91
C THR A 206 3.41 -6.14 -19.24
N ASN A 207 2.49 -5.94 -20.19
CA ASN A 207 2.63 -6.38 -21.56
C ASN A 207 2.40 -5.19 -22.51
N PRO A 208 3.46 -4.67 -23.15
CA PRO A 208 3.37 -3.51 -24.03
C PRO A 208 2.83 -3.82 -25.44
N ASN A 209 2.69 -5.10 -25.79
CA ASN A 209 2.21 -5.56 -27.10
C ASN A 209 0.91 -6.38 -26.95
N ALA A 210 0.02 -5.94 -26.07
CA ALA A 210 -1.25 -6.61 -25.84
C ALA A 210 -2.20 -6.37 -27.02
N SER A 211 -3.11 -7.32 -27.24
CA SER A 211 -4.14 -7.18 -28.26
C SER A 211 -5.08 -6.01 -27.96
N CYS A 212 -5.47 -5.31 -29.02
CA CYS A 212 -6.39 -4.19 -28.92
C CYS A 212 -7.75 -4.64 -28.38
N PRO A 213 -8.28 -3.96 -27.34
CA PRO A 213 -9.51 -4.36 -26.67
C PRO A 213 -10.77 -3.79 -27.36
N TYR A 214 -10.70 -3.37 -28.62
CA TYR A 214 -11.79 -2.79 -29.39
C TYR A 214 -11.61 -3.06 -30.89
N ALA A 215 -12.53 -2.58 -31.74
CA ALA A 215 -12.52 -2.87 -33.17
C ALA A 215 -11.14 -2.65 -33.84
N ALA A 216 -10.77 -3.54 -34.77
CA ALA A 216 -9.40 -3.69 -35.28
C ALA A 216 -8.81 -2.44 -35.96
N ASP A 217 -9.64 -1.48 -36.36
CA ASP A 217 -9.27 -0.24 -37.05
C ASP A 217 -9.19 1.00 -36.13
N LEU A 218 -9.64 0.89 -34.89
CA LEU A 218 -9.65 2.00 -33.95
C LEU A 218 -8.31 2.22 -33.23
N CYS A 219 -7.41 1.23 -33.20
CA CYS A 219 -6.15 1.35 -32.47
C CYS A 219 -5.15 2.19 -33.25
N ALA A 220 -4.41 3.06 -32.58
CA ALA A 220 -3.53 4.03 -33.26
C ALA A 220 -2.48 3.39 -34.19
N TYR A 221 -1.88 2.25 -33.79
CA TYR A 221 -0.81 1.61 -34.57
C TYR A 221 -1.24 0.32 -35.26
N ASN A 222 -1.57 -0.72 -34.50
CA ASN A 222 -1.93 -2.03 -35.02
C ASN A 222 -2.78 -2.79 -33.99
N GLY A 223 -3.23 -4.00 -34.33
CA GLY A 223 -4.06 -4.83 -33.43
C GLY A 223 -3.36 -5.33 -32.15
N HIS A 224 -2.09 -5.00 -31.94
CA HIS A 224 -1.25 -5.38 -30.79
C HIS A 224 -0.57 -4.18 -30.13
N SER A 225 -1.10 -2.97 -30.28
CA SER A 225 -0.52 -1.75 -29.69
C SER A 225 -1.22 -1.32 -28.40
N ALA A 226 -1.75 -2.27 -27.63
CA ALA A 226 -2.32 -2.00 -26.32
C ALA A 226 -1.30 -2.28 -25.22
N PHE A 227 -1.38 -1.50 -24.14
CA PHE A 227 -0.62 -1.70 -22.92
C PHE A 227 -1.50 -2.40 -21.88
N GLN A 228 -1.09 -3.58 -21.45
CA GLN A 228 -1.80 -4.36 -20.43
C GLN A 228 -1.01 -4.42 -19.13
N MET A 229 -1.71 -4.26 -18.01
CA MET A 229 -1.24 -4.48 -16.66
C MET A 229 -2.06 -5.60 -16.01
N ASP A 230 -1.38 -6.60 -15.45
CA ASP A 230 -2.03 -7.74 -14.79
C ASP A 230 -1.40 -8.00 -13.43
N THR A 231 -2.19 -7.90 -12.37
CA THR A 231 -1.72 -8.14 -11.00
C THR A 231 -1.39 -9.61 -10.72
N GLY A 232 -1.86 -10.52 -11.57
CA GLY A 232 -1.97 -11.93 -11.20
C GLY A 232 -2.90 -12.12 -10.00
N LEU A 233 -2.81 -13.30 -9.37
CA LEU A 233 -3.65 -13.68 -8.23
C LEU A 233 -3.06 -13.19 -6.90
N LEU A 234 -3.52 -12.03 -6.42
CA LEU A 234 -3.14 -11.42 -5.15
C LEU A 234 -3.90 -12.03 -3.96
N ASP A 235 -3.19 -12.43 -2.91
CA ASP A 235 -3.77 -12.96 -1.68
C ASP A 235 -4.42 -11.91 -0.77
N SER A 236 -5.63 -12.20 -0.27
CA SER A 236 -6.34 -11.34 0.67
C SER A 236 -5.54 -11.02 1.95
N ALA A 237 -4.81 -11.98 2.50
CA ALA A 237 -4.05 -11.77 3.72
C ALA A 237 -2.67 -11.15 3.44
N GLU A 238 -1.92 -11.70 2.48
CA GLU A 238 -0.53 -11.30 2.26
C GLU A 238 -0.41 -9.93 1.55
N HIS A 239 -1.34 -9.62 0.65
CA HIS A 239 -1.25 -8.40 -0.17
C HIS A 239 -2.16 -7.29 0.35
N PHE A 240 -3.35 -7.64 0.87
CA PHE A 240 -4.35 -6.67 1.33
C PHE A 240 -4.47 -6.57 2.86
N GLY A 241 -3.77 -7.44 3.62
CA GLY A 241 -3.75 -7.40 5.08
C GLY A 241 -5.02 -7.92 5.77
N ILE A 242 -5.87 -8.64 5.04
CA ILE A 242 -7.10 -9.23 5.60
C ILE A 242 -6.72 -10.47 6.40
N ASN A 243 -6.56 -10.28 7.72
CA ASN A 243 -6.07 -11.30 8.63
C ASN A 243 -7.10 -12.44 8.80
N ALA A 244 -6.89 -13.54 8.08
CA ALA A 244 -7.78 -14.68 8.05
C ALA A 244 -6.99 -16.01 7.96
N PRO A 245 -7.53 -17.12 8.50
CA PRO A 245 -6.93 -18.44 8.32
C PRO A 245 -6.89 -18.82 6.84
N PRO A 246 -5.97 -19.71 6.40
CA PRO A 246 -5.85 -20.10 4.99
C PRO A 246 -7.16 -20.51 4.32
N SER A 247 -8.03 -21.22 5.06
CA SER A 247 -9.34 -21.66 4.57
C SER A 247 -10.30 -20.51 4.25
N HIS A 248 -10.11 -19.33 4.83
CA HIS A 248 -11.00 -18.17 4.67
C HIS A 248 -10.42 -17.09 3.73
N ARG A 249 -9.23 -17.31 3.17
CA ARG A 249 -8.59 -16.37 2.25
C ARG A 249 -9.20 -16.46 0.85
N ILE A 250 -9.04 -15.40 0.08
CA ILE A 250 -9.32 -15.39 -1.36
C ILE A 250 -8.11 -14.89 -2.14
N LYS A 251 -8.09 -15.18 -3.44
CA LYS A 251 -7.20 -14.49 -4.39
C LYS A 251 -8.02 -13.51 -5.22
N PHE A 252 -7.45 -12.34 -5.51
CA PHE A 252 -8.04 -11.30 -6.33
C PHE A 252 -7.09 -10.95 -7.47
N ARG A 253 -7.62 -10.76 -8.68
CA ARG A 253 -6.87 -10.35 -9.86
C ARG A 253 -7.59 -9.19 -10.54
N ARG A 254 -6.80 -8.23 -10.99
CA ARG A 254 -7.23 -7.15 -11.88
C ARG A 254 -6.35 -7.13 -13.11
N VAL A 255 -6.99 -6.97 -14.26
CA VAL A 255 -6.33 -6.75 -15.55
C VAL A 255 -6.84 -5.43 -16.11
N ALA A 256 -5.94 -4.52 -16.48
CA ALA A 256 -6.26 -3.26 -17.12
C ALA A 256 -5.54 -3.21 -18.48
N THR A 257 -6.28 -3.08 -19.57
CA THR A 257 -5.72 -3.00 -20.93
C THR A 257 -6.11 -1.67 -21.57
N CYS A 258 -5.13 -0.82 -21.86
CA CYS A 258 -5.33 0.52 -22.41
C CYS A 258 -4.72 0.65 -23.81
N ALA A 259 -5.42 1.31 -24.71
CA ALA A 259 -4.90 1.61 -26.04
C ALA A 259 -5.37 2.99 -26.55
N PRO A 260 -4.48 3.79 -27.15
CA PRO A 260 -4.81 5.06 -27.76
C PRO A 260 -5.64 4.85 -29.04
N ILE A 261 -6.69 5.65 -29.19
CA ILE A 261 -7.54 5.63 -30.39
C ILE A 261 -6.81 6.35 -31.53
N LYS A 262 -6.88 5.75 -32.71
CA LYS A 262 -6.39 6.31 -33.97
C LYS A 262 -7.06 7.64 -34.30
N HIS A 263 -6.24 8.65 -34.59
CA HIS A 263 -6.73 9.92 -35.12
C HIS A 263 -7.41 9.74 -36.48
N GLY A 264 -8.50 10.47 -36.73
CA GLY A 264 -9.29 10.32 -37.96
C GLY A 264 -10.17 9.06 -38.01
N SER A 265 -10.43 8.42 -36.87
CA SER A 265 -11.35 7.27 -36.71
C SER A 265 -12.85 7.61 -36.87
N ASN A 266 -13.16 8.83 -37.36
CA ASN A 266 -14.53 9.37 -37.45
C ASN A 266 -15.29 9.37 -36.12
N LEU A 267 -14.56 9.45 -35.00
CA LEU A 267 -15.10 9.60 -33.66
C LEU A 267 -15.09 11.06 -33.18
N ALA A 268 -14.62 11.99 -34.01
CA ALA A 268 -14.54 13.40 -33.68
C ALA A 268 -15.01 14.24 -34.87
N ALA A 269 -15.74 15.32 -34.60
CA ALA A 269 -16.09 16.31 -35.59
C ALA A 269 -15.94 17.72 -35.00
N LEU A 270 -15.46 18.63 -35.82
CA LEU A 270 -15.32 20.04 -35.48
C LEU A 270 -16.60 20.77 -35.90
N GLN A 271 -17.17 21.54 -34.99
CA GLN A 271 -18.43 22.27 -35.19
C GLN A 271 -18.34 23.66 -34.60
N ASN A 272 -19.03 24.62 -35.22
CA ASN A 272 -19.18 25.96 -34.67
C ASN A 272 -20.35 25.98 -33.70
N ASP A 273 -20.01 26.05 -32.42
CA ASP A 273 -20.97 26.20 -31.33
C ASP A 273 -21.29 27.68 -31.11
N SER A 274 -22.55 28.00 -30.84
CA SER A 274 -22.99 29.39 -30.62
C SER A 274 -22.33 30.04 -29.40
N ASP A 275 -21.96 29.25 -28.40
CA ASP A 275 -21.51 29.73 -27.09
C ASP A 275 -19.99 29.77 -26.99
N THR A 276 -19.29 28.80 -27.58
CA THR A 276 -17.83 28.65 -27.46
C THR A 276 -17.07 28.75 -28.79
N GLY A 277 -17.76 29.01 -29.90
CA GLY A 277 -17.17 29.06 -31.23
C GLY A 277 -16.74 27.67 -31.72
N GLU A 278 -15.63 27.61 -32.43
CA GLU A 278 -15.07 26.36 -32.96
C GLU A 278 -14.81 25.36 -31.84
N THR A 279 -15.48 24.22 -31.87
CA THR A 279 -15.51 23.23 -30.79
C THR A 279 -15.39 21.82 -31.36
N VAL A 280 -14.56 20.99 -30.73
CA VAL A 280 -14.40 19.58 -31.08
C VAL A 280 -15.42 18.75 -30.29
N TYR A 281 -16.33 18.10 -31.00
CA TYR A 281 -17.27 17.14 -30.46
C TYR A 281 -16.76 15.72 -30.69
N ILE A 282 -16.71 14.92 -29.62
CA ILE A 282 -16.30 13.52 -29.67
C ILE A 282 -17.53 12.62 -29.62
N TYR A 283 -17.76 11.85 -30.67
CA TYR A 283 -18.89 10.93 -30.88
C TYR A 283 -18.48 9.48 -30.60
N ALA A 284 -17.96 9.20 -29.40
CA ALA A 284 -17.59 7.86 -28.96
C ALA A 284 -18.67 7.18 -28.11
N GLY A 285 -19.92 7.65 -28.22
CA GLY A 285 -21.07 7.19 -27.44
C GLY A 285 -21.92 8.35 -26.90
N GLY A 286 -23.16 8.05 -26.54
CA GLY A 286 -24.14 9.01 -26.00
C GLY A 286 -24.13 9.06 -24.47
N GLN A 287 -24.46 10.21 -23.90
CA GLN A 287 -24.59 10.42 -22.46
C GLN A 287 -26.06 10.44 -22.04
N TYR A 288 -26.33 9.76 -20.93
CA TYR A 288 -27.66 9.47 -20.42
C TYR A 288 -27.81 9.94 -18.98
N PHE A 289 -29.00 10.42 -18.65
CA PHE A 289 -29.39 10.77 -17.29
C PHE A 289 -30.75 10.14 -17.00
N MET A 290 -30.81 9.28 -15.98
CA MET A 290 -32.02 8.50 -15.64
C MET A 290 -32.64 7.78 -16.85
N GLY A 291 -31.79 7.20 -17.71
CA GLY A 291 -32.21 6.43 -18.89
C GLY A 291 -32.61 7.27 -20.11
N THR A 292 -32.58 8.61 -20.02
CA THR A 292 -32.84 9.50 -21.16
C THR A 292 -31.52 10.06 -21.69
N GLU A 293 -31.31 9.97 -22.99
CA GLU A 293 -30.16 10.60 -23.64
C GLU A 293 -30.29 12.13 -23.56
N PHE A 294 -29.32 12.80 -22.96
CA PHE A 294 -29.29 14.27 -22.88
C PHE A 294 -28.20 14.88 -23.77
N ALA A 295 -27.22 14.08 -24.19
CA ALA A 295 -26.20 14.50 -25.15
C ALA A 295 -25.81 13.32 -26.06
N ASN A 296 -25.83 13.56 -27.37
CA ASN A 296 -25.45 12.57 -28.37
C ASN A 296 -23.93 12.49 -28.63
N TYR A 297 -23.13 13.01 -27.71
CA TYR A 297 -21.67 13.06 -27.78
C TYR A 297 -21.05 12.70 -26.43
N THR A 298 -19.84 12.16 -26.47
CA THR A 298 -19.04 11.74 -25.31
C THR A 298 -18.33 12.92 -24.66
N PHE A 299 -17.65 13.74 -25.45
CA PHE A 299 -16.95 14.92 -24.95
C PHE A 299 -17.19 16.11 -25.86
N ARG A 300 -17.13 17.30 -25.25
CA ARG A 300 -17.09 18.58 -25.94
C ARG A 300 -15.83 19.29 -25.48
N HIS A 301 -14.97 19.66 -26.41
CA HIS A 301 -13.72 20.35 -26.13
C HIS A 301 -13.63 21.65 -26.93
N SER A 302 -13.49 22.77 -26.23
CA SER A 302 -13.24 24.08 -26.82
C SER A 302 -11.73 24.36 -26.77
N PRO A 303 -11.14 25.01 -27.80
CA PRO A 303 -9.72 25.38 -27.83
C PRO A 303 -9.38 26.58 -26.91
N ILE A 304 -10.36 27.14 -26.18
CA ILE A 304 -10.15 28.26 -25.24
C ILE A 304 -9.03 27.99 -24.21
N PRO A 305 -8.90 26.80 -23.59
CA PRO A 305 -7.81 26.51 -22.64
C PRO A 305 -6.42 26.72 -23.25
N ARG A 306 -6.22 26.40 -24.53
CA ARG A 306 -4.97 26.66 -25.26
C ARG A 306 -4.67 28.16 -25.34
N ILE A 307 -5.69 28.98 -25.61
CA ILE A 307 -5.57 30.45 -25.68
C ILE A 307 -5.24 31.02 -24.30
N ASN A 308 -5.89 30.49 -23.25
CA ASN A 308 -5.70 30.89 -21.86
C ASN A 308 -4.45 30.28 -21.21
N ARG A 309 -3.58 29.63 -21.99
CA ARG A 309 -2.31 29.05 -21.53
C ARG A 309 -2.47 28.01 -20.42
N VAL A 310 -3.57 27.27 -20.47
CA VAL A 310 -3.80 26.11 -19.61
C VAL A 310 -2.94 24.96 -20.13
N GLY A 311 -2.23 24.28 -19.23
CA GLY A 311 -1.47 23.07 -19.54
C GLY A 311 -2.37 21.88 -19.85
N TYR A 312 -1.91 20.66 -19.58
CA TYR A 312 -2.69 19.45 -19.84
C TYR A 312 -4.06 19.48 -19.14
N THR A 313 -5.09 19.14 -19.89
CA THR A 313 -6.42 18.83 -19.36
C THR A 313 -6.79 17.41 -19.70
N LEU A 314 -7.26 16.67 -18.70
CA LEU A 314 -7.68 15.29 -18.87
C LEU A 314 -9.13 15.15 -18.37
N SER A 315 -9.96 14.48 -19.15
CA SER A 315 -11.35 14.16 -18.79
C SER A 315 -11.60 12.69 -19.06
N ALA A 316 -12.47 12.05 -18.28
CA ALA A 316 -12.80 10.65 -18.46
C ALA A 316 -14.31 10.42 -18.34
N LEU A 317 -14.79 9.37 -19.00
CA LEU A 317 -16.11 8.78 -18.79
C LEU A 317 -15.98 7.28 -18.58
N PHE A 318 -16.94 6.72 -17.85
CA PHE A 318 -16.95 5.34 -17.42
C PHE A 318 -18.24 4.64 -17.81
N ALA A 319 -18.12 3.41 -18.29
CA ALA A 319 -19.23 2.53 -18.59
C ALA A 319 -18.95 1.15 -18.00
N LYS A 320 -19.90 0.61 -17.24
CA LYS A 320 -19.83 -0.80 -16.81
C LYS A 320 -20.16 -1.71 -17.98
N SER A 321 -19.54 -2.88 -18.01
CA SER A 321 -19.93 -3.93 -18.95
C SER A 321 -21.37 -4.36 -18.69
N ASP A 322 -22.22 -4.24 -19.70
CA ASP A 322 -23.64 -4.63 -19.62
C ASP A 322 -24.06 -5.45 -20.84
N PRO A 323 -23.67 -6.73 -20.91
CA PRO A 323 -24.08 -7.61 -22.00
C PRO A 323 -25.60 -7.84 -22.05
N SER A 324 -26.32 -7.56 -20.96
CA SER A 324 -27.78 -7.75 -20.86
C SER A 324 -28.61 -6.52 -21.24
N GLY A 325 -27.99 -5.34 -21.34
CA GLY A 325 -28.68 -4.06 -21.49
C GLY A 325 -29.49 -3.63 -20.25
N ALA A 326 -29.32 -4.30 -19.11
CA ALA A 326 -30.08 -4.04 -17.90
C ALA A 326 -29.76 -2.67 -17.28
N LEU A 327 -28.49 -2.26 -17.27
CA LEU A 327 -28.05 -0.96 -16.73
C LEU A 327 -28.55 0.20 -17.59
N ALA A 328 -28.57 0.01 -18.91
CA ALA A 328 -29.18 0.96 -19.83
C ALA A 328 -30.70 1.07 -19.59
N ALA A 329 -31.39 -0.07 -19.43
CA ALA A 329 -32.83 -0.11 -19.18
C ALA A 329 -33.24 0.50 -17.82
N THR A 330 -32.41 0.37 -16.78
CA THR A 330 -32.66 0.97 -15.46
C THR A 330 -32.15 2.41 -15.35
N GLY A 331 -31.60 2.97 -16.42
CA GLY A 331 -31.03 4.32 -16.42
C GLY A 331 -29.83 4.49 -15.48
N SER A 332 -29.15 3.40 -15.15
CA SER A 332 -28.01 3.35 -14.22
C SER A 332 -26.66 3.53 -14.92
N GLN A 333 -26.67 3.72 -16.24
CA GLN A 333 -25.49 3.97 -17.07
C GLN A 333 -25.52 5.41 -17.58
N SER A 334 -24.52 6.20 -17.20
CA SER A 334 -24.40 7.61 -17.59
C SER A 334 -23.80 7.83 -18.98
N TRP A 335 -23.09 6.83 -19.51
CA TRP A 335 -22.49 6.85 -20.83
C TRP A 335 -22.58 5.48 -21.49
N ILE A 336 -23.12 5.44 -22.70
CA ILE A 336 -23.22 4.23 -23.53
C ILE A 336 -22.18 4.35 -24.65
N PRO A 337 -21.11 3.51 -24.64
CA PRO A 337 -20.04 3.59 -25.63
C PRO A 337 -20.50 3.29 -27.06
N ASP A 338 -19.80 3.87 -28.05
CA ASP A 338 -19.93 3.49 -29.46
C ASP A 338 -19.74 1.96 -29.61
N PRO A 339 -20.54 1.26 -30.42
CA PRO A 339 -20.44 -0.19 -30.60
C PRO A 339 -19.06 -0.71 -31.01
N ARG A 340 -18.23 0.13 -31.66
CA ARG A 340 -16.84 -0.22 -32.02
C ARG A 340 -15.91 -0.26 -30.81
N ILE A 341 -16.26 0.44 -29.74
CA ILE A 341 -15.53 0.49 -28.46
C ILE A 341 -16.14 -0.49 -27.44
N ASN A 342 -17.46 -0.68 -27.48
CA ASN A 342 -18.19 -1.46 -26.50
C ASN A 342 -17.72 -2.93 -26.43
N GLN A 343 -17.43 -3.40 -25.22
CA GLN A 343 -16.97 -4.76 -24.91
C GLN A 343 -17.93 -5.45 -23.95
N THR A 344 -18.14 -6.74 -24.18
CA THR A 344 -19.08 -7.55 -23.38
C THR A 344 -18.47 -8.12 -22.10
N ASP A 345 -17.16 -8.01 -21.92
CA ASP A 345 -16.41 -8.70 -20.87
C ASP A 345 -15.49 -7.76 -20.07
N GLY A 346 -15.68 -6.44 -20.11
CA GLY A 346 -14.85 -5.51 -19.35
C GLY A 346 -15.50 -4.15 -19.14
N ASP A 347 -15.20 -3.51 -18.03
CA ASP A 347 -15.64 -2.14 -17.76
C ASP A 347 -14.75 -1.17 -18.53
N ILE A 348 -15.35 -0.13 -19.12
CA ILE A 348 -14.69 0.73 -20.10
C ILE A 348 -14.51 2.11 -19.50
N THR A 349 -13.29 2.62 -19.59
CA THR A 349 -12.96 4.02 -19.37
C THR A 349 -12.48 4.62 -20.68
N ILE A 350 -13.11 5.70 -21.11
CA ILE A 350 -12.57 6.55 -22.18
C ILE A 350 -12.00 7.83 -21.57
N MET A 351 -10.82 8.23 -22.04
CA MET A 351 -10.10 9.41 -21.59
C MET A 351 -9.85 10.34 -22.77
N MET A 352 -10.10 11.63 -22.59
CA MET A 352 -9.78 12.69 -23.54
C MET A 352 -8.69 13.57 -22.97
N LEU A 353 -7.54 13.59 -23.64
CA LEU A 353 -6.40 14.44 -23.35
C LEU A 353 -6.43 15.66 -24.27
N GLY A 354 -6.50 16.85 -23.68
CA GLY A 354 -6.15 18.11 -24.32
C GLY A 354 -4.73 18.50 -23.91
N GLN A 355 -3.81 18.54 -24.88
CA GLN A 355 -2.43 19.01 -24.63
C GLN A 355 -2.36 20.55 -24.52
N ASN A 356 -3.37 21.25 -25.05
CA ASN A 356 -3.56 22.69 -24.94
C ASN A 356 -2.29 23.50 -25.28
N SER A 357 -1.77 24.29 -24.34
CA SER A 357 -0.61 25.16 -24.56
C SER A 357 0.74 24.54 -24.19
N ILE A 358 0.82 23.22 -24.04
CA ILE A 358 2.10 22.56 -23.74
C ILE A 358 2.99 22.52 -24.98
N GLY A 359 4.21 23.06 -24.84
CA GLY A 359 5.29 22.95 -25.81
C GLY A 359 6.35 21.96 -25.35
N TYR A 360 6.87 21.16 -26.28
CA TYR A 360 7.91 20.17 -26.03
C TYR A 360 9.24 20.63 -26.64
N LEU A 361 10.35 20.31 -25.98
CA LEU A 361 11.69 20.61 -26.48
C LEU A 361 12.11 19.67 -27.63
N GLN A 362 11.44 18.53 -27.76
CA GLN A 362 11.70 17.51 -28.78
C GLN A 362 10.36 17.03 -29.35
N PRO A 363 10.32 16.56 -30.60
CA PRO A 363 9.11 15.99 -31.17
C PRO A 363 8.70 14.75 -30.38
N SER A 364 7.39 14.62 -30.09
CA SER A 364 6.82 13.45 -29.45
C SER A 364 6.10 12.58 -30.48
N TYR A 365 6.58 11.34 -30.62
CA TYR A 365 5.96 10.29 -31.45
C TYR A 365 5.05 9.37 -30.64
N ASP A 366 4.77 9.71 -29.38
CA ASP A 366 3.78 8.97 -28.59
C ASP A 366 2.38 9.15 -29.23
N PRO A 367 1.64 8.07 -29.51
CA PRO A 367 0.34 8.13 -30.19
C PRO A 367 -0.77 8.80 -29.37
N TRP A 368 -0.59 8.95 -28.06
CA TRP A 368 -1.54 9.64 -27.18
C TRP A 368 -1.11 11.07 -26.89
N ILE A 369 0.20 11.32 -26.87
CA ILE A 369 0.80 12.64 -26.61
C ILE A 369 1.61 13.09 -27.84
N THR A 370 1.00 13.04 -29.02
CA THR A 370 1.70 13.34 -30.28
C THR A 370 1.97 14.84 -30.42
N ALA A 371 3.24 15.21 -30.66
CA ALA A 371 3.67 16.60 -30.83
C ALA A 371 4.73 16.73 -31.94
N LEU A 372 4.28 16.95 -33.16
CA LEU A 372 5.09 17.01 -34.38
C LEU A 372 4.99 18.36 -35.10
N ILE A 373 4.23 19.32 -34.57
CA ILE A 373 4.11 20.65 -35.18
C ILE A 373 5.22 21.54 -34.63
N ALA A 374 6.24 21.84 -35.44
CA ALA A 374 7.29 22.76 -35.05
C ALA A 374 6.78 24.22 -35.03
N TYR A 375 7.06 24.92 -33.94
CA TYR A 375 6.77 26.33 -33.74
C TYR A 375 8.04 27.06 -33.30
N ASN A 376 8.42 28.08 -34.07
CA ASN A 376 9.59 28.92 -33.75
C ASN A 376 9.15 30.00 -32.75
N GLY A 377 9.16 29.66 -31.47
CA GLY A 377 8.88 30.59 -30.38
C GLY A 377 10.17 31.10 -29.75
N SER A 378 10.29 32.41 -29.55
CA SER A 378 11.35 33.00 -28.72
C SER A 378 10.84 33.14 -27.28
N VAL A 379 11.55 32.59 -26.29
CA VAL A 379 11.17 32.78 -24.88
C VAL A 379 11.57 34.18 -24.44
N SER A 380 10.57 35.01 -24.11
CA SER A 380 10.78 36.40 -23.68
C SER A 380 11.79 36.50 -22.53
N GLY A 381 12.79 37.38 -22.67
CA GLY A 381 13.85 37.57 -21.68
C GLY A 381 15.01 36.56 -21.75
N THR A 382 15.04 35.67 -22.75
CA THR A 382 16.18 34.76 -23.00
C THR A 382 16.60 34.78 -24.48
N ASN A 383 17.83 34.36 -24.77
CA ASN A 383 18.30 34.14 -26.15
C ASN A 383 17.90 32.74 -26.68
N PHE A 384 16.97 32.04 -26.01
CA PHE A 384 16.54 30.71 -26.41
C PHE A 384 15.65 30.81 -27.66
N SER A 385 16.15 30.31 -28.79
CA SER A 385 15.53 30.38 -30.12
C SER A 385 15.41 29.00 -30.78
N GLU A 386 15.31 27.94 -29.98
CA GLU A 386 15.10 26.59 -30.48
C GLU A 386 13.61 26.37 -30.84
N PRO A 387 13.32 25.58 -31.89
CA PRO A 387 11.95 25.23 -32.25
C PRO A 387 11.32 24.39 -31.13
N MET A 388 10.19 24.86 -30.62
CA MET A 388 9.34 24.08 -29.73
C MET A 388 8.35 23.25 -30.57
N TRP A 389 7.96 22.10 -30.05
CA TRP A 389 7.03 21.19 -30.71
C TRP A 389 5.68 21.29 -30.02
N LEU A 390 4.62 21.46 -30.80
CA LEU A 390 3.24 21.56 -30.33
C LEU A 390 2.46 20.30 -30.70
N ALA A 391 1.36 20.10 -29.98
CA ALA A 391 0.43 19.00 -30.20
C ALA A 391 -0.03 18.93 -31.66
N SER A 392 -0.06 17.72 -32.22
CA SER A 392 -0.47 17.51 -33.63
C SER A 392 -1.98 17.49 -33.84
N THR A 393 -2.73 17.33 -32.76
CA THR A 393 -4.19 17.27 -32.73
C THR A 393 -4.70 18.00 -31.51
N GLU A 394 -5.87 18.63 -31.60
CA GLU A 394 -6.46 19.36 -30.48
C GLU A 394 -6.71 18.47 -29.26
N VAL A 395 -7.21 17.25 -29.50
CA VAL A 395 -7.46 16.25 -28.47
C VAL A 395 -7.01 14.85 -28.91
N SER A 396 -6.61 14.05 -27.92
CA SER A 396 -6.20 12.66 -28.10
C SER A 396 -7.04 11.76 -27.19
N LEU A 397 -7.47 10.60 -27.69
CA LEU A 397 -8.34 9.70 -26.96
C LEU A 397 -7.60 8.41 -26.58
N MET A 398 -7.87 7.90 -25.38
CA MET A 398 -7.41 6.59 -24.93
C MET A 398 -8.59 5.84 -24.32
N VAL A 399 -8.67 4.54 -24.60
CA VAL A 399 -9.66 3.66 -23.97
C VAL A 399 -8.93 2.61 -23.15
N CYS A 400 -9.39 2.40 -21.93
CA CYS A 400 -8.96 1.35 -21.03
C CYS A 400 -10.12 0.40 -20.74
N VAL A 401 -9.80 -0.89 -20.65
CA VAL A 401 -10.74 -1.95 -20.25
C VAL A 401 -10.23 -2.57 -18.95
N ASP A 402 -11.02 -2.48 -17.89
CA ASP A 402 -10.79 -3.08 -16.59
C ASP A 402 -11.55 -4.42 -16.48
N GLN A 403 -10.85 -5.48 -16.08
CA GLN A 403 -11.41 -6.80 -15.80
C GLN A 403 -10.97 -7.28 -14.41
N TYR A 404 -11.83 -8.04 -13.76
CA TYR A 404 -11.68 -8.50 -12.39
C TYR A 404 -11.95 -10.00 -12.31
N GLN A 405 -11.28 -10.66 -11.38
CA GLN A 405 -11.46 -12.08 -11.09
C GLN A 405 -11.18 -12.35 -9.62
N VAL A 406 -11.99 -13.21 -9.00
CA VAL A 406 -11.76 -13.72 -7.64
C VAL A 406 -11.65 -15.24 -7.66
N CYS A 407 -10.74 -15.79 -6.86
CA CYS A 407 -10.51 -17.23 -6.81
C CYS A 407 -10.44 -17.78 -5.39
N ASN A 408 -10.96 -18.98 -5.21
CA ASN A 408 -10.89 -19.75 -3.99
C ASN A 408 -9.56 -20.53 -3.96
N PRO A 409 -8.60 -20.16 -3.08
CA PRO A 409 -7.31 -20.85 -3.02
C PRO A 409 -7.43 -22.29 -2.51
N ASN A 410 -8.58 -22.67 -1.91
CA ASN A 410 -8.81 -24.03 -1.42
C ASN A 410 -9.24 -25.01 -2.53
N LYS A 411 -9.44 -24.53 -3.76
CA LYS A 411 -9.81 -25.32 -4.93
C LYS A 411 -8.65 -25.38 -5.92
N PRO A 412 -8.43 -26.53 -6.60
CA PRO A 412 -7.33 -26.66 -7.54
C PRO A 412 -7.61 -25.91 -8.86
N GLY A 413 -6.59 -25.18 -9.33
CA GLY A 413 -6.60 -24.52 -10.64
C GLY A 413 -7.74 -23.52 -10.82
N ASN A 414 -8.21 -23.39 -12.07
CA ASN A 414 -9.26 -22.42 -12.42
C ASN A 414 -10.67 -22.82 -11.97
N SER A 415 -10.85 -24.02 -11.38
CA SER A 415 -12.17 -24.50 -10.94
C SER A 415 -12.75 -23.70 -9.77
N GLY A 416 -11.90 -23.01 -9.01
CA GLY A 416 -12.31 -22.12 -7.92
C GLY A 416 -12.35 -20.64 -8.30
N CYS A 417 -12.19 -20.29 -9.59
CA CYS A 417 -12.11 -18.91 -10.04
C CYS A 417 -13.41 -18.47 -10.71
N SER A 418 -13.83 -17.24 -10.43
CA SER A 418 -14.86 -16.59 -11.22
C SER A 418 -14.36 -16.35 -12.65
N LYS A 419 -15.28 -16.09 -13.58
CA LYS A 419 -14.97 -15.57 -14.90
C LYS A 419 -14.19 -14.26 -14.75
N LEU A 420 -13.16 -14.10 -15.57
CA LEU A 420 -12.50 -12.82 -15.76
C LEU A 420 -13.44 -11.93 -16.59
N GLY A 421 -13.87 -10.81 -16.02
CA GLY A 421 -14.77 -9.91 -16.72
C GLY A 421 -14.90 -8.55 -16.06
N GLY A 422 -15.73 -7.66 -16.62
CA GLY A 422 -16.12 -6.40 -15.98
C GLY A 422 -16.76 -6.65 -14.60
N LEU A 423 -16.78 -5.63 -13.75
CA LEU A 423 -17.08 -5.78 -12.33
C LEU A 423 -18.41 -6.49 -12.05
N MET A 424 -19.45 -6.12 -12.80
CA MET A 424 -20.78 -6.73 -12.66
C MET A 424 -20.76 -8.21 -13.04
N SER A 425 -20.14 -8.55 -14.18
CA SER A 425 -20.05 -9.94 -14.65
C SER A 425 -19.23 -10.82 -13.71
N ALA A 426 -18.10 -10.32 -13.20
CA ALA A 426 -17.25 -11.02 -12.26
C ALA A 426 -17.95 -11.21 -10.90
N SER A 427 -18.69 -10.19 -10.43
CA SER A 427 -19.46 -10.28 -9.19
C SER A 427 -20.62 -11.26 -9.30
N THR A 428 -21.40 -11.16 -10.39
CA THR A 428 -22.54 -12.04 -10.66
C THR A 428 -22.07 -13.49 -10.73
N ASP A 429 -21.00 -13.77 -11.49
CA ASP A 429 -20.44 -15.12 -11.57
C ASP A 429 -19.92 -15.61 -10.21
N ALA A 430 -19.24 -14.76 -9.43
CA ALA A 430 -18.74 -15.13 -8.11
C ALA A 430 -19.86 -15.50 -7.12
N PHE A 431 -21.00 -14.80 -7.15
CA PHE A 431 -22.11 -15.01 -6.20
C PHE A 431 -23.16 -16.01 -6.70
N ASP A 432 -23.51 -16.02 -7.99
CA ASP A 432 -24.49 -16.96 -8.53
C ASP A 432 -23.92 -18.39 -8.57
N ASN A 433 -22.63 -18.53 -8.85
CA ASN A 433 -21.93 -19.83 -8.85
C ASN A 433 -21.26 -20.16 -7.51
N TYR A 434 -21.72 -19.58 -6.39
CA TYR A 434 -21.02 -19.69 -5.10
C TYR A 434 -20.78 -21.13 -4.63
N GLN A 435 -21.73 -22.04 -4.89
CA GLN A 435 -21.62 -23.46 -4.52
C GLN A 435 -20.54 -24.17 -5.34
N ALA A 436 -20.50 -23.89 -6.64
CA ALA A 436 -19.52 -24.48 -7.56
C ALA A 436 -18.10 -23.99 -7.23
N LEU A 437 -17.96 -22.69 -6.96
CA LEU A 437 -16.71 -22.05 -6.54
C LEU A 437 -16.30 -22.40 -5.10
N GLY A 438 -17.25 -22.91 -4.30
CA GLY A 438 -17.01 -23.44 -2.95
C GLY A 438 -16.72 -22.36 -1.90
N TRP A 439 -17.36 -21.19 -2.01
CA TRP A 439 -17.15 -20.09 -1.07
C TRP A 439 -17.68 -20.41 0.32
N ASN A 440 -16.92 -20.04 1.34
CA ASN A 440 -17.43 -19.94 2.71
C ASN A 440 -17.84 -18.50 3.06
N LEU A 441 -18.60 -18.35 4.14
CA LEU A 441 -19.15 -17.05 4.54
C LEU A 441 -18.09 -15.95 4.73
N PRO A 442 -16.94 -16.19 5.40
CA PRO A 442 -15.84 -15.21 5.45
C PRO A 442 -15.28 -14.80 4.09
N GLN A 443 -15.16 -15.75 3.14
CA GLN A 443 -14.73 -15.44 1.78
C GLN A 443 -15.74 -14.55 1.08
N VAL A 444 -17.05 -14.82 1.21
CA VAL A 444 -18.13 -13.99 0.64
C VAL A 444 -18.01 -12.53 1.09
N TYR A 445 -17.82 -12.28 2.40
CA TYR A 445 -17.62 -10.91 2.89
C TYR A 445 -16.36 -10.24 2.33
N THR A 446 -15.28 -11.01 2.18
CA THR A 446 -14.03 -10.51 1.61
C THR A 446 -14.18 -10.16 0.13
N ILE A 447 -14.89 -11.01 -0.63
CA ILE A 447 -15.22 -10.77 -2.04
C ILE A 447 -16.06 -9.52 -2.17
N SER A 448 -17.13 -9.37 -1.38
CA SER A 448 -17.98 -8.18 -1.40
C SER A 448 -17.20 -6.90 -1.12
N ARG A 449 -16.22 -6.95 -0.20
CA ARG A 449 -15.35 -5.79 0.09
C ARG A 449 -14.41 -5.44 -1.06
N LEU A 450 -13.76 -6.43 -1.68
CA LEU A 450 -12.80 -6.18 -2.77
C LEU A 450 -13.51 -5.77 -4.06
N LEU A 451 -14.58 -6.48 -4.45
CA LEU A 451 -15.36 -6.15 -5.64
C LEU A 451 -16.19 -4.88 -5.45
N GLY A 452 -16.82 -4.69 -4.28
CA GLY A 452 -17.64 -3.50 -4.00
C GLY A 452 -16.89 -2.18 -4.18
N GLY A 453 -15.61 -2.13 -3.77
CA GLY A 453 -14.76 -0.94 -3.95
C GLY A 453 -13.93 -0.91 -5.25
N SER A 454 -14.20 -1.80 -6.21
CA SER A 454 -13.40 -1.90 -7.44
C SER A 454 -13.68 -0.77 -8.43
N THR A 455 -14.90 -0.20 -8.45
CA THR A 455 -15.21 0.97 -9.29
C THR A 455 -14.36 2.17 -8.87
N ASP A 456 -14.19 2.42 -7.57
CA ASP A 456 -13.38 3.53 -7.02
C ASP A 456 -11.88 3.41 -7.32
N ARG A 457 -11.46 2.25 -7.83
CA ARG A 457 -10.07 1.93 -8.17
C ARG A 457 -9.87 1.73 -9.67
N SER A 458 -10.92 1.90 -10.48
CA SER A 458 -10.89 1.77 -11.94
C SER A 458 -9.94 2.78 -12.58
N MET A 459 -9.58 2.56 -13.85
CA MET A 459 -8.82 3.55 -14.62
C MET A 459 -9.55 4.89 -14.72
N PHE A 460 -10.89 4.90 -14.63
CA PHE A 460 -11.68 6.13 -14.56
C PHE A 460 -11.36 6.92 -13.29
N SER A 461 -11.43 6.28 -12.12
CA SER A 461 -11.18 6.96 -10.84
C SER A 461 -9.76 7.49 -10.69
N VAL A 462 -8.77 6.87 -11.36
CA VAL A 462 -7.38 7.37 -11.37
C VAL A 462 -7.25 8.74 -12.05
N VAL A 463 -8.19 9.07 -12.94
CA VAL A 463 -8.18 10.27 -13.81
C VAL A 463 -9.24 11.29 -13.40
N ASP A 464 -10.43 10.82 -13.05
CA ASP A 464 -11.59 11.67 -12.81
C ASP A 464 -11.32 12.72 -11.72
N GLY A 465 -11.71 13.96 -11.98
CA GLY A 465 -11.48 15.10 -11.09
C GLY A 465 -10.01 15.58 -10.95
N ARG A 466 -9.00 14.82 -11.40
CA ARG A 466 -7.57 15.17 -11.26
C ARG A 466 -7.01 16.00 -12.42
N SER A 467 -7.67 15.96 -13.59
CA SER A 467 -7.23 16.66 -14.81
C SER A 467 -5.74 16.38 -15.12
N GLY A 468 -4.97 17.40 -15.50
CA GLY A 468 -3.53 17.26 -15.78
C GLY A 468 -2.71 16.67 -14.64
N ALA A 469 -3.15 16.78 -13.37
CA ALA A 469 -2.44 16.19 -12.22
C ALA A 469 -2.55 14.66 -12.14
N ALA A 470 -3.38 14.03 -12.96
CA ALA A 470 -3.38 12.58 -13.15
C ALA A 470 -2.17 12.10 -13.97
N LEU A 471 -1.63 12.97 -14.82
CA LEU A 471 -0.42 12.69 -15.57
C LEU A 471 0.77 12.87 -14.62
N ASN A 472 1.68 11.89 -14.59
CA ASN A 472 2.97 12.03 -13.90
C ASN A 472 3.95 12.92 -14.69
N GLY A 473 3.43 13.98 -15.31
CA GLY A 473 4.19 15.05 -15.95
C GLY A 473 4.30 16.19 -14.97
N ILE A 474 5.29 16.10 -14.08
CA ILE A 474 5.52 17.03 -12.96
C ILE A 474 5.18 18.47 -13.34
N ASN A 475 4.27 19.03 -12.55
CA ASN A 475 3.97 20.45 -12.41
C ASN A 475 5.28 21.22 -12.07
N PRO A 476 5.88 21.98 -13.00
CA PRO A 476 7.13 22.69 -12.73
C PRO A 476 6.96 23.78 -11.66
N ASP A 477 5.74 24.29 -11.45
CA ASP A 477 5.47 25.47 -10.63
C ASP A 477 5.74 25.29 -9.13
N LEU A 478 5.75 24.06 -8.61
CA LEU A 478 6.20 23.82 -7.23
C LEU A 478 7.73 23.67 -7.11
N SER A 479 8.41 23.25 -8.18
CA SER A 479 9.87 23.10 -8.17
C SER A 479 10.62 24.41 -8.45
N LEU A 480 10.01 25.34 -9.20
CA LEU A 480 10.58 26.67 -9.47
C LEU A 480 10.53 27.59 -8.24
N ASN A 481 9.47 27.51 -7.42
CA ASN A 481 9.39 28.30 -6.19
C ASN A 481 10.44 27.87 -5.14
N LEU A 482 10.86 26.60 -5.13
CA LEU A 482 11.95 26.12 -4.28
C LEU A 482 13.34 26.56 -4.79
N TRP A 483 13.51 26.76 -6.10
CA TRP A 483 14.74 27.33 -6.68
C TRP A 483 14.86 28.85 -6.49
N PHE A 484 13.75 29.59 -6.54
CA PHE A 484 13.78 31.04 -6.30
C PHE A 484 13.87 31.41 -4.81
N GLN A 485 13.34 30.59 -3.89
CA GLN A 485 13.47 30.83 -2.45
C GLN A 485 14.88 30.50 -1.90
N THR A 486 15.61 29.57 -2.53
CA THR A 486 16.96 29.18 -2.05
C THR A 486 18.08 30.13 -2.46
N ASN A 487 17.84 31.05 -3.41
CA ASN A 487 18.86 32.00 -3.89
C ASN A 487 18.74 33.44 -3.35
N TRP A 488 17.81 33.71 -2.42
CA TRP A 488 17.64 35.06 -1.84
C TRP A 488 17.70 35.13 -0.31
N SER A 489 18.26 34.12 0.35
CA SER A 489 18.52 34.18 1.78
C SER A 489 19.79 33.41 2.12
N PHE A 490 20.91 34.12 2.19
CA PHE A 490 22.00 34.00 3.17
C PHE A 490 23.22 34.80 2.67
N CYS A 491 23.08 36.13 2.68
CA CYS A 491 24.24 37.00 2.81
C CYS A 491 24.38 37.31 4.31
N LEU A 492 24.95 36.37 5.06
CA LEU A 492 25.43 36.59 6.41
C LEU A 492 26.70 35.77 6.62
N SER A 493 27.80 36.49 6.50
CA SER A 493 29.19 36.07 6.69
C SER A 493 29.42 35.44 8.07
N ILE A 494 29.98 34.22 8.11
CA ILE A 494 30.94 33.78 9.15
C ILE A 494 32.00 32.88 8.48
N HIS A 495 33.25 33.13 8.88
CA HIS A 495 34.56 32.68 8.41
C HIS A 495 34.85 31.16 8.27
N ASP A 496 35.68 30.88 7.26
CA ASP A 496 36.82 29.95 7.16
C ASP A 496 36.70 28.44 7.47
N GLY A 497 37.12 27.62 6.50
CA GLY A 497 37.53 26.23 6.75
C GLY A 497 37.56 25.30 5.53
N LEU A 498 38.54 25.47 4.64
CA LEU A 498 38.88 24.60 3.50
C LEU A 498 38.95 23.10 3.84
N ARG A 499 38.29 22.23 3.05
CA ARG A 499 38.86 20.95 2.56
C ARG A 499 38.25 20.55 1.20
N LYS A 500 39.13 20.38 0.20
CA LYS A 500 38.87 19.72 -1.09
C LYS A 500 38.86 18.20 -0.91
N TYR A 501 37.91 17.50 -1.54
CA TYR A 501 38.15 16.16 -2.09
C TYR A 501 37.49 16.02 -3.47
N SER A 502 38.27 15.44 -4.38
CA SER A 502 38.01 15.21 -5.80
C SER A 502 37.06 14.04 -6.06
N VAL A 503 36.15 14.23 -7.03
CA VAL A 503 35.26 13.19 -7.57
C VAL A 503 36.03 12.36 -8.61
N LEU A 504 36.06 11.05 -8.41
CA LEU A 504 36.38 10.06 -9.44
C LEU A 504 35.05 9.46 -9.94
N SER A 505 34.80 9.58 -11.24
CA SER A 505 33.72 8.87 -11.94
C SER A 505 34.08 7.40 -12.17
N PRO A 506 33.09 6.52 -12.21
CA PRO A 506 33.05 5.44 -13.18
C PRO A 506 31.85 5.54 -14.12
N SER A 507 32.06 4.94 -15.29
CA SER A 507 31.29 4.97 -16.53
C SER A 507 30.04 4.08 -16.56
N ASP A 508 29.13 4.48 -17.47
CA ASP A 508 28.10 3.72 -18.21
C ASP A 508 26.61 3.73 -17.76
N PRO A 509 25.66 3.72 -18.73
CA PRO A 509 24.65 4.79 -18.83
C PRO A 509 23.21 4.25 -18.91
N MET A 510 22.31 4.69 -18.02
CA MET A 510 20.85 4.65 -18.25
C MET A 510 20.14 5.60 -17.27
N ALA A 511 20.09 6.91 -17.55
CA ALA A 511 19.12 7.84 -16.95
C ALA A 511 19.29 9.26 -17.50
N GLU A 512 18.88 9.54 -18.73
CA GLU A 512 18.56 10.92 -19.13
C GLU A 512 17.37 10.93 -20.08
N ARG A 513 16.17 11.09 -19.52
CA ARG A 513 15.04 11.75 -20.16
C ARG A 513 14.37 12.63 -19.10
N GLY A 514 15.09 13.67 -18.68
CA GLY A 514 14.51 14.76 -17.90
C GLY A 514 13.62 15.60 -18.81
N LEU A 515 12.32 15.65 -18.51
CA LEU A 515 11.35 16.50 -19.18
C LEU A 515 11.57 17.93 -18.66
N HIS A 516 12.14 18.81 -19.49
CA HIS A 516 12.22 20.24 -19.17
C HIS A 516 11.07 20.99 -19.86
N LEU A 517 10.17 21.56 -19.07
CA LEU A 517 9.01 22.33 -19.50
C LEU A 517 9.31 23.83 -19.37
N VAL A 518 8.89 24.64 -20.35
CA VAL A 518 9.03 26.11 -20.35
C VAL A 518 7.68 26.73 -20.70
N PHE A 519 7.23 27.71 -19.89
CA PHE A 519 6.04 28.51 -20.16
C PHE A 519 6.45 29.85 -20.79
N ASP A 520 5.81 30.24 -21.90
CA ASP A 520 6.02 31.54 -22.55
C ASP A 520 5.03 32.57 -21.97
N SER A 521 5.52 33.71 -21.45
CA SER A 521 4.72 34.85 -20.97
C SER A 521 4.92 36.07 -21.88
N SER A 522 3.88 36.44 -22.64
CA SER A 522 3.90 37.64 -23.49
C SER A 522 2.50 38.23 -23.60
N GLY A 523 2.36 39.46 -23.11
CA GLY A 523 1.14 40.27 -23.19
C GLY A 523 1.42 41.69 -22.69
N GLU A 524 1.60 42.63 -23.61
CA GLU A 524 1.70 44.06 -23.35
C GLU A 524 0.32 44.69 -23.14
N GLY A 525 0.22 45.59 -22.14
CA GLY A 525 -0.49 46.87 -22.28
C GLY A 525 -1.81 47.07 -21.52
N SER A 526 -1.76 47.73 -20.36
CA SER A 526 -2.29 49.11 -20.17
C SER A 526 -2.24 49.51 -18.70
N GLY A 527 -1.67 50.69 -18.43
CA GLY A 527 -1.43 51.18 -17.06
C GLY A 527 -2.64 51.80 -16.39
N LEU A 528 -2.57 51.86 -15.05
CA LEU A 528 -3.24 52.86 -14.21
C LEU A 528 -2.45 52.96 -12.90
N GLY A 529 -1.91 54.14 -12.62
CA GLY A 529 -1.15 54.45 -11.42
C GLY A 529 -2.02 54.50 -10.17
N GLY A 530 -1.46 54.12 -9.01
CA GLY A 530 -2.13 54.22 -7.73
C GLY A 530 -1.14 54.09 -6.57
N ARG A 531 -1.04 55.16 -5.78
CA ARG A 531 -0.12 55.42 -4.66
C ARG A 531 -0.09 54.31 -3.59
N MET A 532 1.10 53.99 -3.09
CA MET A 532 1.32 53.32 -1.80
C MET A 532 0.97 54.28 -0.64
N GLY A 533 0.18 53.80 0.31
CA GLY A 533 -0.14 54.46 1.58
C GLY A 533 0.29 53.57 2.76
N TYR A 534 0.77 54.24 3.81
CA TYR A 534 1.45 53.75 5.01
C TYR A 534 0.62 52.87 5.98
N CYS A 535 1.34 52.11 6.82
CA CYS A 535 0.92 51.32 7.99
C CYS A 535 0.14 52.09 9.07
N PRO A 536 -0.45 51.39 10.07
CA PRO A 536 0.23 51.41 11.38
C PRO A 536 0.20 50.09 12.19
N GLU A 537 1.23 49.94 13.03
CA GLU A 537 1.37 48.94 14.09
C GLU A 537 0.50 49.23 15.33
N LYS A 538 -0.01 48.16 15.97
CA LYS A 538 -0.27 47.87 17.44
C LYS A 538 -0.94 48.95 18.32
N PRO A 539 -1.32 48.73 19.61
CA PRO A 539 -1.17 47.58 20.56
C PRO A 539 -2.54 47.26 21.27
N PRO A 540 -2.63 46.59 22.44
CA PRO A 540 -1.68 45.78 23.23
C PRO A 540 -1.85 44.26 23.11
#